data_AF-A0A0G1L646-F1
#
_entry.id   AF-A0A0G1L646-F1
#
_cell.length_a   1.000
_cell.length_b   1.000
_cell.length_c   1.000
_cell.angle_alpha   90.00
_cell.angle_beta   90.00
_cell.angle_gamma   90.00
#
_symmetry.space_group_name_H-M   'P 1'
#
loop_
_entity.id
_entity.type
_entity.pdbx_description
1 polymer ?
#
loop_
_entity_poly.entity_id
_entity_poly.type
_entity_poly.pdbx_seq_one_letter_code
_entity_poly.pdbx_strand_id
1 'polypeptide(L)'
;MPPSTIQKNISQRMYQQVVSEVGKQKNHFVFKRDEKISIIQGDLLNKVLECFPPHLDPQKAQVPLSTIFTSFFHKPTNSLVVVNKGASLLSKSIVSGRYMIIRHVGFVVYLPNQGIEIIDVGIAGNIQKSSFVVLRPESACSPGFMFGSQRCNCYDQWLLTQELAAEYNMIEKPALSPQKLEEFLTSGMSLDEHDNLISRTSGQAFMMIHFTSQNGMGSGVIENNFVHDLTANAFIRHRGEYSAEQTYNTSVAGGFKTLGLMPDPRKLNDGLSFKLSSTIADYFNAPKNIALLTNNVDKLNALRSSGYKVKRLQLVVRAGDGGNIENDDRRNEFGHMIPDGIKVSWQEEFIRLKGEIDSLKSEDFS
;
A
#
# COMPACT_ATOMS: atom_id res chain seq x y z
N MET A 1 15.63 12.25 18.65
CA MET A 1 16.57 13.18 18.00
C MET A 1 16.13 13.32 16.56
N PRO A 2 16.03 14.54 15.97
CA PRO A 2 15.88 14.65 14.52
C PRO A 2 17.05 13.89 13.86
N PRO A 3 16.85 13.27 12.69
CA PRO A 3 17.97 12.74 11.91
C PRO A 3 19.04 13.83 11.88
N SER A 4 20.28 13.48 12.21
CA SER A 4 21.36 14.46 12.16
C SER A 4 21.30 15.15 10.78
N THR A 5 21.56 16.45 10.71
CA THR A 5 21.58 17.21 9.44
C THR A 5 22.39 16.48 8.34
N ILE A 6 23.35 15.65 8.77
CA ILE A 6 24.14 14.72 7.98
C ILE A 6 23.30 13.64 7.26
N GLN A 7 22.38 12.93 7.93
CA GLN A 7 21.54 11.91 7.28
C GLN A 7 20.60 12.51 6.23
N LYS A 8 20.00 13.67 6.53
CA LYS A 8 19.18 14.42 5.54
C LYS A 8 20.00 14.74 4.29
N ASN A 9 21.27 15.14 4.47
CA ASN A 9 22.19 15.42 3.36
C ASN A 9 22.57 14.16 2.56
N ILE A 10 22.72 13.00 3.20
CA ILE A 10 23.10 11.75 2.51
C ILE A 10 21.96 11.26 1.61
N SER A 11 20.74 11.11 2.15
CA SER A 11 19.58 10.64 1.38
C SER A 11 19.26 11.60 0.22
N GLN A 12 19.34 12.91 0.44
CA GLN A 12 19.12 13.89 -0.63
C GLN A 12 20.19 13.82 -1.72
N ARG A 13 21.47 13.69 -1.36
CA ARG A 13 22.56 13.52 -2.35
C ARG A 13 22.39 12.24 -3.16
N MET A 14 22.05 11.14 -2.49
CA MET A 14 21.84 9.87 -3.18
C MET A 14 20.63 9.94 -4.13
N TYR A 15 19.54 10.57 -3.71
CA TYR A 15 18.40 10.87 -4.57
C TYR A 15 18.81 11.71 -5.80
N GLN A 16 19.52 12.81 -5.60
CA GLN A 16 19.99 13.68 -6.69
C GLN A 16 20.90 12.93 -7.68
N GLN A 17 21.77 12.06 -7.17
CA GLN A 17 22.60 11.21 -8.01
C GLN A 17 21.72 10.25 -8.84
N VAL A 18 20.74 9.58 -8.23
CA VAL A 18 19.81 8.71 -9.00
C VAL A 18 19.08 9.50 -10.08
N VAL A 19 18.53 10.68 -9.76
CA VAL A 19 17.85 11.54 -10.74
C VAL A 19 18.78 11.91 -11.89
N SER A 20 20.02 12.29 -11.59
CA SER A 20 21.04 12.60 -12.61
C SER A 20 21.33 11.40 -13.51
N GLU A 21 21.50 10.22 -12.94
CA GLU A 21 21.75 8.99 -13.69
C GLU A 21 20.55 8.57 -14.57
N VAL A 22 19.32 8.72 -14.07
CA VAL A 22 18.08 8.45 -14.82
C VAL A 22 17.90 9.40 -16.01
N GLY A 23 18.42 10.63 -15.93
CA GLY A 23 18.36 11.62 -17.00
C GLY A 23 19.31 11.37 -18.19
N LYS A 24 20.26 10.45 -18.07
CA LYS A 24 21.25 10.16 -19.13
C LYS A 24 20.66 9.24 -20.22
N GLN A 25 20.94 9.54 -21.48
CA GLN A 25 20.45 8.75 -22.63
C GLN A 25 21.03 7.32 -22.72
N LYS A 26 22.26 7.11 -22.26
CA LYS A 26 22.91 5.79 -22.14
C LYS A 26 23.50 5.66 -20.75
N ASN A 27 23.03 4.69 -19.98
CA ASN A 27 23.50 4.46 -18.63
C ASN A 27 23.55 2.95 -18.32
N HIS A 28 24.69 2.47 -17.82
CA HIS A 28 24.84 1.07 -17.40
C HIS A 28 24.27 0.81 -16.01
N PHE A 29 24.04 1.86 -15.20
CA PHE A 29 23.42 1.78 -13.88
C PHE A 29 21.89 1.85 -13.87
N VAL A 30 21.28 2.15 -15.01
CA VAL A 30 19.83 2.35 -15.12
C VAL A 30 19.28 1.57 -16.30
N PHE A 31 18.36 0.65 -16.02
CA PHE A 31 17.57 -0.04 -17.04
C PHE A 31 16.18 0.61 -17.13
N LYS A 32 15.85 1.19 -18.29
CA LYS A 32 14.51 1.74 -18.53
C LYS A 32 13.55 0.60 -18.85
N ARG A 33 12.75 0.18 -17.87
CA ARG A 33 11.76 -0.89 -18.05
C ARG A 33 10.60 -0.42 -18.92
N ASP A 34 10.12 0.79 -18.65
CA ASP A 34 9.03 1.41 -19.39
C ASP A 34 9.12 2.95 -19.31
N GLU A 35 8.06 3.65 -19.75
CA GLU A 35 8.04 5.11 -19.71
C GLU A 35 8.05 5.67 -18.29
N LYS A 36 7.42 4.98 -17.33
CA LYS A 36 7.24 5.39 -15.95
C LYS A 36 8.37 4.95 -15.03
N ILE A 37 8.99 3.79 -15.29
CA ILE A 37 9.92 3.13 -14.37
C ILE A 37 11.32 2.96 -14.96
N SER A 38 12.29 3.38 -14.16
CA SER A 38 13.72 3.20 -14.40
C SER A 38 14.32 2.36 -13.25
N ILE A 39 14.73 1.12 -13.53
CA ILE A 39 15.34 0.21 -12.56
C ILE A 39 16.79 0.62 -12.33
N ILE A 40 17.20 0.65 -11.05
CA ILE A 40 18.55 0.95 -10.59
C ILE A 40 19.32 -0.35 -10.38
N GLN A 41 20.52 -0.46 -10.95
CA GLN A 41 21.32 -1.69 -10.95
C GLN A 41 22.81 -1.43 -10.70
N GLY A 42 23.56 -2.52 -10.48
CA GLY A 42 25.00 -2.50 -10.25
C GLY A 42 25.40 -1.69 -9.01
N ASP A 43 26.52 -0.98 -9.08
CA ASP A 43 27.05 -0.21 -7.95
C ASP A 43 26.11 0.89 -7.45
N LEU A 44 25.27 1.43 -8.34
CA LEU A 44 24.29 2.44 -7.94
C LEU A 44 23.22 1.84 -7.01
N LEU A 45 22.79 0.60 -7.27
CA LEU A 45 21.86 -0.11 -6.37
C LEU A 45 22.48 -0.32 -4.99
N ASN A 46 23.74 -0.77 -4.93
CA ASN A 46 24.45 -0.98 -3.67
C ASN A 46 24.52 0.32 -2.85
N LYS A 47 24.89 1.44 -3.49
CA LYS A 47 24.91 2.76 -2.84
C LYS A 47 23.54 3.20 -2.34
N VAL A 48 22.48 2.93 -3.10
CA VAL A 48 21.11 3.20 -2.67
C VAL A 48 20.78 2.39 -1.42
N LEU A 49 21.07 1.09 -1.38
CA LEU A 49 20.79 0.22 -0.24
C LEU A 49 21.59 0.58 1.03
N GLU A 50 22.80 1.13 0.87
CA GLU A 50 23.60 1.65 1.98
C GLU A 50 23.04 2.97 2.52
N CYS A 51 22.67 3.89 1.63
CA CYS A 51 22.34 5.27 1.98
C CYS A 51 20.85 5.50 2.32
N PHE A 52 19.95 4.65 1.84
CA PHE A 52 18.52 4.69 2.14
C PHE A 52 18.12 3.49 3.00
N PRO A 53 17.01 3.58 3.77
CA PRO A 53 16.44 2.39 4.39
C PRO A 53 16.29 1.28 3.32
N PRO A 54 16.84 0.08 3.58
CA PRO A 54 17.10 -0.48 4.91
C PRO A 54 18.49 -0.22 5.53
N HIS A 55 19.38 0.56 4.91
CA HIS A 55 20.77 0.79 5.39
C HIS A 55 21.58 -0.50 5.51
N LEU A 56 21.59 -1.27 4.44
CA LEU A 56 22.31 -2.54 4.37
C LEU A 56 23.75 -2.34 3.93
N ASP A 57 24.62 -3.25 4.36
CA ASP A 57 26.05 -3.27 4.02
C ASP A 57 26.31 -4.42 3.01
N PRO A 58 26.43 -4.12 1.70
CA PRO A 58 26.69 -5.12 0.67
C PRO A 58 27.99 -5.90 0.89
N GLN A 59 28.99 -5.31 1.57
CA GLN A 59 30.28 -5.96 1.83
C GLN A 59 30.19 -7.03 2.92
N LYS A 60 29.21 -6.90 3.83
CA LYS A 60 28.95 -7.87 4.90
C LYS A 60 27.85 -8.87 4.57
N ALA A 61 27.10 -8.65 3.49
CA ALA A 61 26.04 -9.55 3.06
C ALA A 61 26.62 -10.89 2.59
N GLN A 62 26.01 -12.01 3.00
CA GLN A 62 26.44 -13.35 2.58
C GLN A 62 26.10 -13.66 1.12
N VAL A 63 25.15 -12.93 0.55
CA VAL A 63 24.71 -13.04 -0.85
C VAL A 63 24.58 -11.65 -1.46
N PRO A 64 24.68 -11.51 -2.79
CA PRO A 64 24.48 -10.22 -3.44
C PRO A 64 23.09 -9.66 -3.11
N LEU A 65 23.02 -8.45 -2.57
CA LEU A 65 21.75 -7.84 -2.15
C LEU A 65 20.79 -7.63 -3.32
N SER A 66 21.28 -7.52 -4.55
CA SER A 66 20.46 -7.47 -5.78
C SER A 66 19.60 -8.72 -6.01
N THR A 67 19.92 -9.85 -5.35
CA THR A 67 19.09 -11.06 -5.39
C THR A 67 17.88 -10.97 -4.46
N ILE A 68 17.90 -10.06 -3.49
CA ILE A 68 16.86 -9.89 -2.46
C ILE A 68 16.10 -8.58 -2.67
N PHE A 69 16.76 -7.53 -3.16
CA PHE A 69 16.21 -6.19 -3.30
C PHE A 69 16.34 -5.68 -4.73
N THR A 70 15.38 -4.85 -5.10
CA THR A 70 15.40 -4.02 -6.32
C THR A 70 15.22 -2.58 -5.90
N SER A 71 15.77 -1.65 -6.67
CA SER A 71 15.44 -0.24 -6.54
C SER A 71 15.04 0.33 -7.89
N PHE A 72 14.10 1.26 -7.88
CA PHE A 72 13.64 1.93 -9.09
C PHE A 72 13.26 3.37 -8.83
N PHE A 73 13.33 4.16 -9.88
CA PHE A 73 12.82 5.51 -9.92
C PHE A 73 11.48 5.54 -10.66
N HIS A 74 10.44 6.00 -9.98
CA HIS A 74 9.10 6.17 -10.55
C HIS A 74 8.90 7.63 -10.95
N LYS A 75 8.93 7.88 -12.26
CA LYS A 75 8.90 9.24 -12.82
C LYS A 75 7.61 9.99 -12.50
N PRO A 76 6.40 9.41 -12.59
CA PRO A 76 5.15 10.14 -12.33
C PRO A 76 5.07 10.74 -10.92
N THR A 77 5.64 10.07 -9.91
CA THR A 77 5.67 10.54 -8.53
C THR A 77 7.04 11.10 -8.12
N ASN A 78 8.00 11.16 -9.05
CA ASN A 78 9.37 11.60 -8.81
C ASN A 78 10.03 10.87 -7.62
N SER A 79 9.68 9.60 -7.40
CA SER A 79 10.03 8.87 -6.18
C SER A 79 11.15 7.87 -6.43
N LEU A 80 12.06 7.77 -5.47
CA LEU A 80 13.01 6.66 -5.40
C LEU A 80 12.43 5.57 -4.50
N VAL A 81 12.39 4.35 -5.01
CA VAL A 81 11.78 3.21 -4.33
C VAL A 81 12.82 2.13 -4.11
N VAL A 82 12.83 1.56 -2.91
CA VAL A 82 13.50 0.30 -2.59
C VAL A 82 12.43 -0.72 -2.26
N VAL A 83 12.53 -1.90 -2.86
CA VAL A 83 11.54 -2.97 -2.73
C VAL A 83 12.25 -4.30 -2.56
N ASN A 84 11.78 -5.16 -1.65
CA ASN A 84 12.28 -6.54 -1.60
C ASN A 84 11.64 -7.36 -2.73
N LYS A 85 12.27 -8.45 -3.18
CA LYS A 85 11.69 -9.33 -4.21
C LYS A 85 10.47 -10.12 -3.68
N GLY A 86 10.22 -10.03 -2.36
CA GLY A 86 9.05 -10.60 -1.68
C GLY A 86 9.19 -12.08 -1.32
N ALA A 87 8.22 -12.57 -0.57
CA ALA A 87 8.10 -13.96 -0.15
C ALA A 87 6.67 -14.48 -0.38
N SER A 88 6.55 -15.75 -0.74
CA SER A 88 5.26 -16.40 -0.93
C SER A 88 4.85 -17.07 0.38
N LEU A 89 3.69 -16.69 0.90
CA LEU A 89 3.23 -17.08 2.23
C LEU A 89 1.96 -17.93 2.12
N LEU A 90 1.92 -19.04 2.86
CA LEU A 90 0.67 -19.74 3.12
C LEU A 90 -0.17 -18.89 4.07
N SER A 91 -1.22 -18.29 3.56
CA SER A 91 -2.13 -17.44 4.34
C SER A 91 -3.44 -18.16 4.59
N LYS A 92 -4.06 -17.88 5.73
CA LYS A 92 -5.34 -18.45 6.13
C LYS A 92 -6.30 -17.33 6.49
N SER A 93 -7.48 -17.31 5.89
CA SER A 93 -8.53 -16.38 6.33
C SER A 93 -8.92 -16.67 7.78
N ILE A 94 -8.98 -15.61 8.59
CA ILE A 94 -9.45 -15.70 9.98
C ILE A 94 -10.95 -16.02 10.04
N VAL A 95 -11.73 -15.59 9.04
CA VAL A 95 -13.20 -15.71 9.06
C VAL A 95 -13.64 -17.10 8.61
N SER A 96 -13.21 -17.55 7.43
CA SER A 96 -13.63 -18.84 6.86
C SER A 96 -12.66 -19.99 7.09
N GLY A 97 -11.42 -19.69 7.48
CA GLY A 97 -10.36 -20.69 7.56
C GLY A 97 -9.82 -21.15 6.20
N ARG A 98 -10.26 -20.55 5.08
CA ARG A 98 -9.75 -20.84 3.73
C ARG A 98 -8.26 -20.54 3.62
N TYR A 99 -7.54 -21.38 2.90
CA TYR A 99 -6.12 -21.18 2.61
C TYR A 99 -5.94 -20.52 1.24
N MET A 100 -4.95 -19.64 1.14
CA MET A 100 -4.49 -19.04 -0.11
C MET A 100 -2.98 -18.81 -0.07
N ILE A 101 -2.36 -18.62 -1.24
CA ILE A 101 -0.97 -18.15 -1.34
C ILE A 101 -1.01 -16.64 -1.55
N ILE A 102 -0.25 -15.90 -0.73
CA ILE A 102 -0.04 -14.47 -0.90
C ILE A 102 1.44 -14.23 -1.18
N ARG A 103 1.76 -13.43 -2.20
CA ARG A 103 3.09 -12.81 -2.33
C ARG A 103 3.11 -11.55 -1.47
N HIS A 104 3.93 -11.56 -0.41
CA HIS A 104 4.17 -10.39 0.43
C HIS A 104 5.42 -9.65 -0.03
N VAL A 105 5.29 -8.33 -0.21
CA VAL A 105 6.33 -7.44 -0.71
C VAL A 105 6.31 -6.15 0.12
N GLY A 106 7.48 -5.74 0.61
CA GLY A 106 7.68 -4.50 1.35
C GLY A 106 8.33 -3.44 0.48
N PHE A 107 7.83 -2.21 0.58
CA PHE A 107 8.33 -1.05 -0.12
C PHE A 107 8.74 0.05 0.86
N VAL A 108 9.86 0.67 0.54
CA VAL A 108 10.31 1.94 1.10
C VAL A 108 10.30 2.95 -0.04
N VAL A 109 9.47 3.99 0.09
CA VAL A 109 9.30 5.02 -0.95
C VAL A 109 9.79 6.35 -0.42
N TYR A 110 10.88 6.85 -1.01
CA TYR A 110 11.36 8.20 -0.79
C TYR A 110 10.59 9.19 -1.67
N LEU A 111 9.88 10.12 -1.03
CA LEU A 111 9.18 11.23 -1.64
C LEU A 111 9.90 12.54 -1.26
N PRO A 112 10.58 13.23 -2.20
CA PRO A 112 11.48 14.35 -1.88
C PRO A 112 10.82 15.49 -1.10
N ASN A 113 9.52 15.74 -1.36
CA ASN A 113 8.78 16.85 -0.74
C ASN A 113 7.95 16.42 0.47
N GLN A 114 8.15 15.19 0.97
CA GLN A 114 7.29 14.63 2.01
C GLN A 114 8.05 13.81 3.05
N GLY A 115 8.78 12.78 2.61
CA GLY A 115 9.40 11.86 3.56
C GLY A 115 9.57 10.45 3.01
N ILE A 116 9.78 9.52 3.94
CA ILE A 116 9.88 8.09 3.63
C ILE A 116 8.58 7.39 4.02
N GLU A 117 7.90 6.83 3.04
CA GLU A 117 6.70 6.01 3.22
C GLU A 117 7.10 4.52 3.28
N ILE A 118 6.47 3.79 4.20
CA ILE A 118 6.64 2.34 4.38
C ILE A 118 5.32 1.68 4.01
N ILE A 119 5.38 0.71 3.10
CA ILE A 119 4.20 0.09 2.51
C ILE A 119 4.38 -1.41 2.49
N ASP A 120 3.38 -2.13 2.99
CA ASP A 120 3.26 -3.57 2.92
C ASP A 120 2.25 -3.95 1.85
N VAL A 121 2.62 -4.83 0.94
CA VAL A 121 1.78 -5.25 -0.18
C VAL A 121 1.60 -6.76 -0.13
N GLY A 122 0.35 -7.20 -0.11
CA GLY A 122 -0.05 -8.59 -0.31
C GLY A 122 -0.72 -8.76 -1.67
N ILE A 123 -0.23 -9.69 -2.48
CA ILE A 123 -0.84 -10.04 -3.77
C ILE A 123 -1.32 -11.47 -3.73
N ALA A 124 -2.58 -11.68 -4.10
CA ALA A 124 -3.15 -13.00 -4.36
C ALA A 124 -3.60 -13.08 -5.82
N GLY A 125 -3.58 -14.28 -6.40
CA GLY A 125 -3.99 -14.50 -7.80
C GLY A 125 -2.93 -14.15 -8.83
N ASN A 126 -3.35 -14.10 -10.10
CA ASN A 126 -2.44 -13.84 -11.20
C ASN A 126 -2.71 -12.47 -11.83
N ILE A 127 -1.86 -11.49 -11.49
CA ILE A 127 -1.94 -10.12 -12.03
C ILE A 127 -1.89 -10.12 -13.56
N GLN A 128 -0.99 -10.89 -14.15
CA GLN A 128 -0.72 -10.86 -15.60
C GLN A 128 -1.84 -11.50 -16.44
N LYS A 129 -2.63 -12.41 -15.85
CA LYS A 129 -3.75 -13.09 -16.53
C LYS A 129 -5.12 -12.46 -16.23
N SER A 130 -5.22 -11.60 -15.23
CA SER A 130 -6.50 -10.99 -14.86
C SER A 130 -6.81 -9.81 -15.78
N SER A 131 -8.06 -9.69 -16.24
CA SER A 131 -8.50 -8.55 -17.07
C SER A 131 -8.60 -7.24 -16.29
N PHE A 132 -8.71 -7.32 -14.97
CA PHE A 132 -8.63 -6.22 -14.02
C PHE A 132 -7.98 -6.71 -12.71
N VAL A 133 -7.56 -5.79 -11.85
CA VAL A 133 -7.12 -6.13 -10.47
C VAL A 133 -8.13 -5.57 -9.46
N VAL A 134 -8.46 -6.35 -8.43
CA VAL A 134 -9.18 -5.84 -7.26
C VAL A 134 -8.17 -5.23 -6.32
N LEU A 135 -8.27 -3.92 -6.09
CA LEU A 135 -7.30 -3.14 -5.33
C LEU A 135 -7.91 -2.63 -4.03
N ARG A 136 -7.24 -2.89 -2.90
CA ARG A 136 -7.58 -2.28 -1.60
C ARG A 136 -6.38 -1.52 -1.03
N PRO A 137 -6.38 -0.18 -1.12
CA PRO A 137 -5.45 0.68 -0.40
C PRO A 137 -5.97 1.00 1.01
N GLU A 138 -5.26 0.54 2.03
CA GLU A 138 -5.54 0.74 3.45
C GLU A 138 -4.47 1.63 4.10
N SER A 139 -4.88 2.70 4.79
CA SER A 139 -3.95 3.47 5.62
C SER A 139 -3.90 2.82 7.00
N ALA A 140 -2.73 2.76 7.63
CA ALA A 140 -2.60 2.14 8.95
C ALA A 140 -3.58 2.70 9.98
N CYS A 141 -4.13 1.82 10.82
CA CYS A 141 -5.04 2.19 11.90
C CYS A 141 -4.76 1.34 13.14
N SER A 142 -3.78 1.74 13.95
CA SER A 142 -3.41 0.95 15.14
C SER A 142 -4.58 0.61 16.07
N PRO A 143 -5.53 1.53 16.38
CA PRO A 143 -6.68 1.20 17.22
C PRO A 143 -7.55 0.08 16.64
N GLY A 144 -7.83 0.11 15.34
CA GLY A 144 -8.60 -0.92 14.66
C GLY A 144 -7.86 -2.25 14.63
N PHE A 145 -6.63 -2.26 14.07
CA PHE A 145 -5.87 -3.48 13.81
C PHE A 145 -5.33 -4.16 15.06
N MET A 146 -4.93 -3.40 16.09
CA MET A 146 -4.29 -3.97 17.30
C MET A 146 -5.27 -4.21 18.43
N PHE A 147 -6.31 -3.37 18.55
CA PHE A 147 -7.18 -3.35 19.73
C PHE A 147 -8.66 -3.60 19.40
N GLY A 148 -9.00 -3.86 18.13
CA GLY A 148 -10.39 -4.10 17.72
C GLY A 148 -11.31 -2.91 17.98
N SER A 149 -10.76 -1.69 17.91
CA SER A 149 -11.52 -0.46 18.20
C SER A 149 -12.80 -0.40 17.39
N GLN A 150 -13.92 -0.19 18.07
CA GLN A 150 -15.25 -0.04 17.48
C GLN A 150 -15.55 1.41 17.04
N ARG A 151 -14.60 2.33 17.19
CA ARG A 151 -14.71 3.72 16.69
C ARG A 151 -14.53 3.82 15.17
N CYS A 152 -13.81 2.86 14.58
CA CYS A 152 -13.58 2.78 13.14
C CYS A 152 -13.92 1.37 12.64
N ASN A 153 -14.05 1.19 11.33
CA ASN A 153 -14.26 -0.11 10.69
C ASN A 153 -13.03 -0.56 9.86
N CYS A 154 -11.85 0.02 10.08
CA CYS A 154 -10.65 -0.28 9.28
C CYS A 154 -10.27 -1.77 9.32
N TYR A 155 -10.38 -2.40 10.49
CA TYR A 155 -10.10 -3.82 10.65
C TYR A 155 -11.08 -4.69 9.87
N ASP A 156 -12.39 -4.42 9.98
CA ASP A 156 -13.41 -5.24 9.31
C ASP A 156 -13.37 -5.06 7.77
N GLN A 157 -13.06 -3.85 7.31
CA GLN A 157 -12.79 -3.55 5.89
C GLN A 157 -11.61 -4.38 5.35
N TRP A 158 -10.55 -4.50 6.14
CA TRP A 158 -9.38 -5.29 5.79
C TRP A 158 -9.67 -6.80 5.83
N LEU A 159 -10.39 -7.28 6.85
CA LEU A 159 -10.82 -8.68 6.95
C LEU A 159 -11.69 -9.11 5.77
N LEU A 160 -12.67 -8.28 5.41
CA LEU A 160 -13.53 -8.53 4.26
C LEU A 160 -12.72 -8.62 2.95
N THR A 161 -11.74 -7.74 2.78
CA THR A 161 -10.84 -7.78 1.62
C THR A 161 -10.03 -9.08 1.58
N GLN A 162 -9.47 -9.50 2.72
CA GLN A 162 -8.73 -10.77 2.82
C GLN A 162 -9.63 -11.96 2.52
N GLU A 163 -10.88 -11.95 2.97
CA GLU A 163 -11.82 -13.00 2.65
C GLU A 163 -12.12 -13.07 1.15
N LEU A 164 -12.41 -11.93 0.51
CA LEU A 164 -12.62 -11.90 -0.93
C LEU A 164 -11.39 -12.46 -1.66
N ALA A 165 -10.18 -12.03 -1.27
CA ALA A 165 -8.95 -12.56 -1.84
C ALA A 165 -8.86 -14.10 -1.68
N ALA A 166 -9.19 -14.63 -0.49
CA ALA A 166 -9.19 -16.07 -0.21
C ALA A 166 -10.25 -16.84 -1.01
N GLU A 167 -11.46 -16.29 -1.17
CA GLU A 167 -12.54 -16.90 -1.95
C GLU A 167 -12.14 -17.08 -3.42
N TYR A 168 -11.49 -16.06 -4.02
CA TYR A 168 -11.06 -16.13 -5.42
C TYR A 168 -9.76 -16.91 -5.64
N ASN A 169 -8.99 -17.16 -4.58
CA ASN A 169 -7.64 -17.76 -4.65
C ASN A 169 -7.48 -18.94 -3.71
N MET A 170 -8.58 -19.64 -3.42
CA MET A 170 -8.60 -20.75 -2.49
C MET A 170 -7.70 -21.88 -2.97
N ILE A 171 -6.92 -22.44 -2.03
CA ILE A 171 -6.20 -23.69 -2.21
C ILE A 171 -6.60 -24.67 -1.10
N GLU A 172 -6.41 -25.96 -1.37
CA GLU A 172 -6.45 -26.96 -0.32
C GLU A 172 -5.24 -26.78 0.61
N LYS A 173 -5.45 -27.05 1.91
CA LYS A 173 -4.35 -27.01 2.89
C LYS A 173 -3.29 -28.05 2.46
N PRO A 174 -2.04 -27.63 2.15
CA PRO A 174 -1.02 -28.59 1.73
C PRO A 174 -0.66 -29.53 2.88
N ALA A 175 -0.75 -30.84 2.65
CA ALA A 175 -0.25 -31.87 3.57
C ALA A 175 1.21 -32.22 3.21
N LEU A 176 2.10 -31.23 3.34
CA LEU A 176 3.50 -31.32 2.93
C LEU A 176 4.44 -31.23 4.13
N SER A 177 5.64 -31.80 4.01
CA SER A 177 6.73 -31.53 4.95
C SER A 177 7.18 -30.07 4.84
N PRO A 178 7.85 -29.49 5.85
CA PRO A 178 8.27 -28.09 5.82
C PRO A 178 9.07 -27.70 4.57
N GLN A 179 10.04 -28.53 4.16
CA GLN A 179 10.84 -28.27 2.96
C GLN A 179 9.99 -28.28 1.67
N LYS A 180 9.10 -29.28 1.53
CA LYS A 180 8.19 -29.36 0.37
C LYS A 180 7.16 -28.24 0.37
N LEU A 181 6.77 -27.74 1.54
CA LEU A 181 5.91 -26.57 1.67
C LEU A 181 6.60 -25.31 1.13
N GLU A 182 7.87 -25.07 1.48
CA GLU A 182 8.63 -23.93 0.94
C GLU A 182 8.80 -24.01 -0.59
N GLU A 183 9.08 -25.20 -1.13
CA GLU A 183 9.14 -25.43 -2.59
C GLU A 183 7.78 -25.18 -3.26
N PHE A 184 6.69 -25.64 -2.63
CA PHE A 184 5.32 -25.39 -3.09
C PHE A 184 4.99 -23.89 -3.11
N LEU A 185 5.30 -23.16 -2.03
CA LEU A 185 5.03 -21.73 -1.94
C LEU A 185 5.86 -20.91 -2.93
N THR A 186 7.16 -21.20 -3.00
CA THR A 186 8.08 -20.49 -3.92
C THR A 186 7.72 -20.74 -5.38
N SER A 187 7.27 -21.95 -5.71
CA SER A 187 6.83 -22.27 -7.07
C SER A 187 5.41 -21.79 -7.38
N GLY A 188 4.58 -21.54 -6.36
CA GLY A 188 3.22 -21.04 -6.50
C GLY A 188 3.15 -19.59 -6.96
N MET A 189 4.03 -18.73 -6.44
CA MET A 189 4.19 -17.34 -6.86
C MET A 189 5.66 -16.93 -6.84
N SER A 190 6.16 -16.36 -7.94
CA SER A 190 7.56 -15.96 -8.08
C SER A 190 7.70 -14.74 -8.99
N LEU A 191 8.86 -14.09 -8.96
CA LEU A 191 9.22 -13.09 -9.97
C LEU A 191 9.96 -13.77 -11.13
N ASP A 192 9.73 -13.31 -12.36
CA ASP A 192 10.51 -13.69 -13.54
C ASP A 192 11.82 -12.89 -13.63
N GLU A 193 12.60 -13.10 -14.70
CA GLU A 193 13.85 -12.40 -14.98
C GLU A 193 13.68 -10.88 -15.22
N HIS A 194 12.45 -10.42 -15.42
CA HIS A 194 12.08 -9.01 -15.62
C HIS A 194 11.34 -8.43 -14.40
N ASP A 195 11.38 -9.14 -13.27
CA ASP A 195 10.67 -8.82 -12.02
C ASP A 195 9.13 -8.74 -12.19
N ASN A 196 8.54 -9.42 -13.18
CA ASN A 196 7.09 -9.58 -13.25
C ASN A 196 6.63 -10.71 -12.33
N LEU A 197 5.53 -10.48 -11.63
CA LEU A 197 4.94 -11.49 -10.75
C LEU A 197 4.21 -12.57 -11.56
N ILE A 198 4.72 -13.79 -11.50
CA ILE A 198 4.08 -15.00 -12.02
C ILE A 198 3.34 -15.69 -10.88
N SER A 199 2.12 -16.15 -11.15
CA SER A 199 1.35 -17.02 -10.25
C SER A 199 0.85 -18.26 -10.99
N ARG A 200 0.91 -19.41 -10.31
CA ARG A 200 0.30 -20.66 -10.76
C ARG A 200 -1.21 -20.68 -10.56
N THR A 201 -1.74 -19.87 -9.64
CA THR A 201 -3.19 -19.78 -9.46
C THR A 201 -3.79 -19.03 -10.64
N SER A 202 -4.96 -19.47 -11.11
CA SER A 202 -5.75 -18.76 -12.13
C SER A 202 -6.79 -17.82 -11.51
N GLY A 203 -6.78 -17.68 -10.19
CA GLY A 203 -7.72 -16.85 -9.45
C GLY A 203 -7.59 -15.38 -9.78
N GLN A 204 -8.69 -14.65 -9.58
CA GLN A 204 -8.77 -13.21 -9.78
C GLN A 204 -7.68 -12.51 -8.95
N ALA A 205 -6.94 -11.60 -9.57
CA ALA A 205 -5.89 -10.86 -8.90
C ALA A 205 -6.47 -9.89 -7.85
N PHE A 206 -5.93 -9.99 -6.64
CA PHE A 206 -6.13 -9.04 -5.55
C PHE A 206 -4.80 -8.40 -5.18
N MET A 207 -4.80 -7.08 -5.03
CA MET A 207 -3.68 -6.30 -4.53
C MET A 207 -4.13 -5.57 -3.26
N MET A 208 -3.59 -5.98 -2.12
CA MET A 208 -3.87 -5.42 -0.81
C MET A 208 -2.67 -4.57 -0.41
N ILE A 209 -2.84 -3.26 -0.33
CA ILE A 209 -1.77 -2.30 -0.03
C ILE A 209 -2.04 -1.69 1.34
N HIS A 210 -1.12 -1.89 2.28
CA HIS A 210 -1.18 -1.30 3.60
C HIS A 210 -0.08 -0.22 3.75
N PHE A 211 -0.50 1.04 3.87
CA PHE A 211 0.39 2.18 4.07
C PHE A 211 0.71 2.35 5.56
N THR A 212 1.76 1.66 6.00
CA THR A 212 2.19 1.55 7.41
C THR A 212 2.52 2.92 8.04
N SER A 213 3.14 3.81 7.27
CA SER A 213 3.48 5.18 7.69
C SER A 213 2.30 6.16 7.68
N GLN A 214 1.14 5.80 7.09
CA GLN A 214 0.00 6.72 6.95
C GLN A 214 -1.02 6.63 8.09
N ASN A 215 -0.57 6.33 9.31
CA ASN A 215 -1.43 6.29 10.49
C ASN A 215 -2.05 7.66 10.78
N GLY A 216 -3.28 7.69 11.28
CA GLY A 216 -4.02 8.94 11.53
C GLY A 216 -4.07 9.82 10.28
N MET A 217 -4.52 9.27 9.15
CA MET A 217 -4.64 10.00 7.88
C MET A 217 -3.33 10.60 7.37
N GLY A 218 -2.20 9.92 7.60
CA GLY A 218 -0.89 10.42 7.20
C GLY A 218 -0.37 11.57 8.06
N SER A 219 -0.88 11.74 9.28
CA SER A 219 -0.48 12.79 10.25
C SER A 219 1.03 12.92 10.49
N GLY A 220 1.85 11.94 10.08
CA GLY A 220 3.31 12.04 10.09
C GLY A 220 3.89 13.07 9.13
N VAL A 221 3.15 13.41 8.06
CA VAL A 221 3.54 14.38 7.04
C VAL A 221 3.55 15.79 7.64
N ILE A 222 4.53 16.58 7.23
CA ILE A 222 4.67 17.99 7.61
C ILE A 222 4.80 18.80 6.33
N GLU A 223 3.98 19.83 6.20
CA GLU A 223 4.02 20.73 5.05
C GLU A 223 5.41 21.36 4.90
N ASN A 224 5.93 21.36 3.66
CA ASN A 224 7.24 21.93 3.30
C ASN A 224 8.44 21.35 4.08
N ASN A 225 8.31 20.16 4.69
CA ASN A 225 9.40 19.55 5.43
C ASN A 225 9.56 18.06 5.09
N PHE A 226 10.80 17.65 4.86
CA PHE A 226 11.13 16.26 4.66
C PHE A 226 11.24 15.54 6.01
N VAL A 227 10.39 14.52 6.20
CA VAL A 227 10.37 13.70 7.41
C VAL A 227 10.96 12.32 7.11
N HIS A 228 12.09 12.00 7.73
CA HIS A 228 12.77 10.72 7.49
C HIS A 228 11.99 9.52 8.06
N ASP A 229 11.26 9.71 9.15
CA ASP A 229 10.43 8.67 9.77
C ASP A 229 9.00 9.21 9.93
N LEU A 230 8.18 9.02 8.89
CA LEU A 230 6.77 9.38 8.92
C LEU A 230 6.00 8.54 9.94
N THR A 231 6.40 7.28 10.14
CA THR A 231 5.72 6.32 11.01
C THR A 231 5.75 6.76 12.46
N ALA A 232 6.91 7.14 12.99
CA ALA A 232 7.04 7.60 14.38
C ALA A 232 6.22 8.88 14.65
N ASN A 233 6.25 9.83 13.72
CA ASN A 233 5.45 11.04 13.82
C ASN A 233 3.95 10.74 13.80
N ALA A 234 3.50 9.93 12.84
CA ALA A 234 2.10 9.56 12.69
C ALA A 234 1.60 8.80 13.93
N PHE A 235 2.44 7.94 14.51
CA PHE A 235 2.11 7.13 15.67
C PHE A 235 1.69 7.97 16.87
N ILE A 236 2.47 8.98 17.26
CA ILE A 236 2.16 9.77 18.46
C ILE A 236 1.07 10.82 18.18
N ARG A 237 1.04 11.39 16.97
CA ARG A 237 0.06 12.42 16.59
C ARG A 237 -1.36 11.86 16.53
N HIS A 238 -1.55 10.68 15.96
CA HIS A 238 -2.87 10.03 15.93
C HIS A 238 -3.40 9.75 17.35
N ARG A 239 -2.54 9.38 18.31
CA ARG A 239 -2.94 9.16 19.71
C ARG A 239 -3.30 10.47 20.42
N GLY A 240 -2.54 11.51 20.15
CA GLY A 240 -2.86 12.85 20.63
C GLY A 240 -4.19 13.35 20.10
N GLU A 241 -4.54 13.01 18.86
CA GLU A 241 -5.80 13.41 18.24
C GLU A 241 -6.99 12.76 18.96
N TYR A 242 -6.97 11.44 19.18
CA TYR A 242 -7.99 10.77 20.00
C TYR A 242 -8.11 11.37 21.41
N SER A 243 -6.98 11.72 22.03
CA SER A 243 -6.98 12.35 23.35
C SER A 243 -7.62 13.75 23.29
N ALA A 244 -7.36 14.50 22.22
CA ALA A 244 -7.95 15.82 22.01
C ALA A 244 -9.46 15.75 21.76
N GLU A 245 -9.92 14.82 20.92
CA GLU A 245 -11.36 14.57 20.72
C GLU A 245 -12.08 14.33 22.05
N GLN A 246 -11.54 13.47 22.91
CA GLN A 246 -12.17 13.10 24.18
C GLN A 246 -12.06 14.19 25.24
N THR A 247 -10.92 14.88 25.31
CA THR A 247 -10.67 15.92 26.33
C THR A 247 -11.42 17.21 26.02
N TYR A 248 -11.50 17.57 24.74
CA TYR A 248 -12.06 18.85 24.28
C TYR A 248 -13.40 18.70 23.54
N ASN A 249 -13.96 17.49 23.47
CA ASN A 249 -15.23 17.17 22.81
C ASN A 249 -15.30 17.75 21.38
N THR A 250 -14.33 17.38 20.55
CA THR A 250 -14.19 17.86 19.17
C THR A 250 -14.27 16.69 18.18
N SER A 251 -14.59 16.99 16.91
CA SER A 251 -14.49 16.02 15.80
C SER A 251 -13.05 15.58 15.54
N VAL A 252 -12.87 14.54 14.72
CA VAL A 252 -11.55 14.05 14.30
C VAL A 252 -10.70 15.17 13.67
N ALA A 253 -11.26 15.97 12.75
CA ALA A 253 -10.50 17.10 12.20
C ALA A 253 -10.17 18.15 13.26
N GLY A 254 -11.08 18.41 14.19
CA GLY A 254 -10.82 19.33 15.29
C GLY A 254 -9.80 18.79 16.30
N GLY A 255 -9.71 17.48 16.50
CA GLY A 255 -8.67 16.82 17.30
C GLY A 255 -7.28 17.06 16.71
N PHE A 256 -7.11 16.87 15.40
CA PHE A 256 -5.87 17.24 14.70
C PHE A 256 -5.57 18.74 14.80
N LYS A 257 -6.57 19.60 14.59
CA LYS A 257 -6.39 21.07 14.71
C LYS A 257 -6.00 21.48 16.13
N THR A 258 -6.49 20.80 17.16
CA THR A 258 -6.12 21.04 18.57
C THR A 258 -4.64 20.77 18.81
N LEU A 259 -4.05 19.80 18.08
CA LEU A 259 -2.60 19.56 18.08
C LEU A 259 -1.81 20.52 17.19
N GLY A 260 -2.46 21.47 16.52
CA GLY A 260 -1.83 22.35 15.52
C GLY A 260 -1.51 21.64 14.20
N LEU A 261 -2.24 20.58 13.86
CA LEU A 261 -2.02 19.78 12.65
C LEU A 261 -3.13 19.98 11.62
N MET A 262 -2.79 19.80 10.35
CA MET A 262 -3.78 19.65 9.30
C MET A 262 -4.47 18.28 9.42
N PRO A 263 -5.81 18.18 9.30
CA PRO A 263 -6.54 16.91 9.47
C PRO A 263 -6.18 15.79 8.49
N ASP A 264 -5.88 16.09 7.21
CA ASP A 264 -5.52 15.09 6.21
C ASP A 264 -4.33 15.54 5.35
N PRO A 265 -3.10 15.44 5.87
CA PRO A 265 -1.90 15.89 5.17
C PRO A 265 -1.51 15.02 3.98
N ARG A 266 -2.21 13.91 3.71
CA ARG A 266 -2.03 13.17 2.45
C ARG A 266 -2.45 13.98 1.22
N LYS A 267 -3.28 15.02 1.41
CA LYS A 267 -3.70 15.96 0.37
C LYS A 267 -2.61 16.97 -0.01
N LEU A 268 -1.58 17.15 0.84
CA LEU A 268 -0.45 18.01 0.54
C LEU A 268 0.33 17.48 -0.68
N ASN A 269 1.18 18.34 -1.24
CA ASN A 269 2.06 18.00 -2.36
C ASN A 269 1.31 17.39 -3.54
N ASP A 270 0.14 17.95 -3.90
CA ASP A 270 -0.71 17.46 -4.99
C ASP A 270 -1.13 15.98 -4.82
N GLY A 271 -1.51 15.63 -3.58
CA GLY A 271 -2.04 14.31 -3.25
C GLY A 271 -1.04 13.17 -3.42
N LEU A 272 0.26 13.42 -3.27
CA LEU A 272 1.32 12.45 -3.57
C LEU A 272 1.17 11.14 -2.79
N SER A 273 0.73 11.20 -1.53
CA SER A 273 0.39 10.02 -0.72
C SER A 273 -0.66 9.12 -1.37
N PHE A 274 -1.66 9.68 -2.04
CA PHE A 274 -2.71 8.91 -2.70
C PHE A 274 -2.23 8.30 -4.02
N LYS A 275 -1.20 8.89 -4.65
CA LYS A 275 -0.58 8.37 -5.88
C LYS A 275 0.29 7.13 -5.65
N LEU A 276 0.66 6.82 -4.41
CA LEU A 276 1.48 5.64 -4.10
C LEU A 276 0.86 4.32 -4.56
N SER A 277 -0.47 4.19 -4.54
CA SER A 277 -1.14 3.00 -5.09
C SER A 277 -0.81 2.78 -6.57
N SER A 278 -0.68 3.86 -7.36
CA SER A 278 -0.26 3.76 -8.76
C SER A 278 1.21 3.37 -8.91
N THR A 279 2.10 3.87 -8.04
CA THR A 279 3.51 3.45 -8.01
C THR A 279 3.65 1.94 -7.81
N ILE A 280 2.86 1.36 -6.88
CA ILE A 280 2.84 -0.08 -6.62
C ILE A 280 2.23 -0.84 -7.81
N ALA A 281 1.11 -0.36 -8.34
CA ALA A 281 0.46 -1.00 -9.49
C ALA A 281 1.34 -0.98 -10.75
N ASP A 282 2.05 0.11 -11.00
CA ASP A 282 3.01 0.23 -12.10
C ASP A 282 4.21 -0.71 -11.87
N TYR A 283 4.73 -0.84 -10.63
CA TYR A 283 5.81 -1.78 -10.32
C TYR A 283 5.45 -3.22 -10.70
N PHE A 284 4.26 -3.69 -10.34
CA PHE A 284 3.79 -5.05 -10.67
C PHE A 284 3.23 -5.20 -12.09
N ASN A 285 3.30 -4.15 -12.92
CA ASN A 285 2.69 -4.12 -14.26
C ASN A 285 1.22 -4.56 -14.22
N ALA A 286 0.45 -3.98 -13.28
CA ALA A 286 -0.95 -4.33 -13.10
C ALA A 286 -1.81 -3.93 -14.31
N PRO A 287 -2.90 -4.67 -14.60
CA PRO A 287 -3.86 -4.30 -15.64
C PRO A 287 -4.33 -2.85 -15.50
N LYS A 288 -4.61 -2.19 -16.63
CA LYS A 288 -5.13 -0.81 -16.63
C LYS A 288 -6.51 -0.69 -15.97
N ASN A 289 -7.26 -1.78 -15.93
CA ASN A 289 -8.56 -1.85 -15.29
C ASN A 289 -8.40 -2.18 -13.80
N ILE A 290 -8.94 -1.34 -12.93
CA ILE A 290 -8.88 -1.51 -11.47
C ILE A 290 -10.31 -1.48 -10.91
N ALA A 291 -10.68 -2.54 -10.19
CA ALA A 291 -11.82 -2.54 -9.28
C ALA A 291 -11.34 -2.07 -7.90
N LEU A 292 -11.60 -0.81 -7.56
CA LEU A 292 -11.07 -0.18 -6.34
C LEU A 292 -12.08 -0.28 -5.20
N LEU A 293 -11.73 -1.05 -4.16
CA LEU A 293 -12.50 -1.15 -2.91
C LEU A 293 -12.27 0.09 -2.06
N THR A 294 -13.09 1.14 -2.20
CA THR A 294 -12.93 2.40 -1.46
C THR A 294 -14.19 3.25 -1.37
N ASN A 295 -14.23 4.09 -0.32
CA ASN A 295 -15.17 5.21 -0.20
C ASN A 295 -14.49 6.57 -0.32
N ASN A 296 -13.16 6.62 -0.40
CA ASN A 296 -12.41 7.86 -0.48
C ASN A 296 -12.24 8.30 -1.94
N VAL A 297 -12.70 9.52 -2.26
CA VAL A 297 -12.65 10.11 -3.60
C VAL A 297 -11.23 10.42 -4.06
N ASP A 298 -10.35 10.85 -3.15
CA ASP A 298 -8.96 11.19 -3.48
C ASP A 298 -8.19 9.97 -3.99
N LYS A 299 -8.41 8.79 -3.40
CA LYS A 299 -7.83 7.51 -3.87
C LYS A 299 -8.30 7.14 -5.28
N LEU A 300 -9.58 7.40 -5.61
CA LEU A 300 -10.13 7.18 -6.96
C LEU A 300 -9.48 8.12 -7.97
N ASN A 301 -9.44 9.40 -7.63
CA ASN A 301 -8.90 10.44 -8.50
C ASN A 301 -7.40 10.26 -8.74
N ALA A 302 -6.63 9.89 -7.72
CA ALA A 302 -5.21 9.62 -7.85
C ALA A 302 -4.94 8.51 -8.87
N LEU A 303 -5.62 7.36 -8.77
CA LEU A 303 -5.44 6.26 -9.73
C LEU A 303 -5.90 6.65 -11.16
N ARG A 304 -7.02 7.36 -11.30
CA ARG A 304 -7.48 7.86 -12.60
C ARG A 304 -6.48 8.81 -13.23
N SER A 305 -5.95 9.76 -12.44
CA SER A 305 -4.92 10.71 -12.90
C SER A 305 -3.61 10.03 -13.30
N SER A 306 -3.31 8.85 -12.74
CA SER A 306 -2.17 7.99 -13.12
C SER A 306 -2.42 7.12 -14.36
N GLY A 307 -3.58 7.28 -15.02
CA GLY A 307 -3.93 6.63 -16.28
C GLY A 307 -4.58 5.25 -16.12
N TYR A 308 -5.18 4.95 -14.97
CA TYR A 308 -5.97 3.72 -14.77
C TYR A 308 -7.46 3.95 -15.03
N LYS A 309 -8.13 2.92 -15.55
CA LYS A 309 -9.59 2.84 -15.66
C LYS A 309 -10.14 2.25 -14.37
N VAL A 310 -10.77 3.07 -13.55
CA VAL A 310 -11.15 2.71 -12.18
C VAL A 310 -12.66 2.61 -12.01
N LYS A 311 -13.14 1.39 -11.77
CA LYS A 311 -14.49 1.14 -11.24
C LYS A 311 -14.43 1.12 -9.72
N ARG A 312 -15.24 1.96 -9.10
CA ARG A 312 -15.35 2.01 -7.64
C ARG A 312 -16.26 0.87 -7.19
N LEU A 313 -15.76 0.03 -6.30
CA LEU A 313 -16.58 -0.87 -5.50
C LEU A 313 -16.69 -0.27 -4.10
N GLN A 314 -17.91 0.07 -3.72
CA GLN A 314 -18.17 0.70 -2.43
C GLN A 314 -17.93 -0.32 -1.31
N LEU A 315 -17.25 0.10 -0.24
CA LEU A 315 -16.94 -0.78 0.89
C LEU A 315 -17.79 -0.37 2.10
N VAL A 316 -18.88 -1.08 2.34
CA VAL A 316 -19.86 -0.80 3.39
C VAL A 316 -19.74 -1.90 4.44
N VAL A 317 -18.72 -1.80 5.30
CA VAL A 317 -18.63 -2.70 6.46
C VAL A 317 -19.21 -1.99 7.66
N ARG A 318 -20.05 -2.70 8.43
CA ARG A 318 -20.69 -2.21 9.65
C ARG A 318 -19.67 -1.42 10.47
N ALA A 319 -19.99 -0.15 10.74
CA ALA A 319 -19.29 0.59 11.77
C ALA A 319 -19.48 -0.15 13.09
N GLY A 320 -18.42 -0.32 13.87
CA GLY A 320 -18.57 -0.81 15.24
C GLY A 320 -19.57 0.06 16.03
N ASP A 321 -19.99 -0.40 17.20
CA ASP A 321 -21.06 0.27 17.96
C ASP A 321 -20.75 1.73 18.36
N GLY A 322 -19.49 2.17 18.25
CA GLY A 322 -19.06 3.56 18.43
C GLY A 322 -18.66 4.30 17.13
N GLY A 323 -18.86 3.69 15.96
CA GLY A 323 -18.29 4.16 14.69
C GLY A 323 -19.14 5.16 13.91
N ASN A 324 -20.34 5.50 14.39
CA ASN A 324 -21.18 6.50 13.74
C ASN A 324 -20.52 7.89 13.75
N ILE A 325 -19.87 8.27 14.86
CA ILE A 325 -19.18 9.55 14.99
C ILE A 325 -18.05 9.68 13.95
N GLU A 326 -17.16 8.69 13.88
CA GLU A 326 -16.03 8.75 12.93
C GLU A 326 -16.50 8.63 11.47
N ASN A 327 -17.57 7.88 11.19
CA ASN A 327 -18.13 7.82 9.84
C ASN A 327 -18.76 9.14 9.41
N ASP A 328 -19.46 9.82 10.33
CA ASP A 328 -20.04 11.13 10.07
C ASP A 328 -18.93 12.17 9.85
N ASP A 329 -17.88 12.16 10.67
CA ASP A 329 -16.70 13.01 10.46
C ASP A 329 -16.02 12.69 9.11
N ARG A 330 -15.81 11.42 8.78
CA ARG A 330 -15.26 11.00 7.47
C ARG A 330 -16.11 11.48 6.29
N ARG A 331 -17.44 11.46 6.42
CA ARG A 331 -18.36 11.95 5.39
C ARG A 331 -18.26 13.48 5.27
N ASN A 332 -18.38 14.18 6.39
CA ASN A 332 -18.58 15.63 6.44
C ASN A 332 -17.26 16.43 6.33
N GLU A 333 -16.16 15.91 6.88
CA GLU A 333 -14.88 16.62 6.97
C GLU A 333 -13.84 16.11 5.96
N PHE A 334 -13.93 14.84 5.56
CA PHE A 334 -12.92 14.19 4.71
C PHE A 334 -13.44 13.78 3.32
N GLY A 335 -14.72 13.99 3.03
CA GLY A 335 -15.31 13.77 1.70
C GLY A 335 -15.46 12.28 1.33
N HIS A 336 -15.56 11.39 2.32
CA HIS A 336 -15.81 9.98 2.06
C HIS A 336 -17.27 9.74 1.63
N MET A 337 -17.46 8.95 0.58
CA MET A 337 -18.78 8.57 0.05
C MET A 337 -19.37 7.37 0.83
N ILE A 338 -19.69 7.59 2.10
CA ILE A 338 -20.30 6.60 3.00
C ILE A 338 -21.83 6.80 2.97
N PRO A 339 -22.63 5.79 2.62
CA PRO A 339 -24.09 5.90 2.61
C PRO A 339 -24.66 6.18 4.00
N ASP A 340 -25.78 6.89 4.06
CA ASP A 340 -26.49 7.11 5.32
C ASP A 340 -27.24 5.84 5.75
N GLY A 341 -27.12 5.49 7.03
CA GLY A 341 -27.98 4.47 7.66
C GLY A 341 -27.82 3.03 7.18
N ILE A 342 -26.90 2.73 6.25
CA ILE A 342 -26.71 1.34 5.78
C ILE A 342 -26.03 0.52 6.87
N LYS A 343 -26.81 -0.40 7.45
CA LYS A 343 -26.33 -1.47 8.32
C LYS A 343 -26.43 -2.79 7.56
N VAL A 344 -25.38 -3.14 6.84
CA VAL A 344 -25.21 -4.49 6.28
C VAL A 344 -24.35 -5.31 7.22
N SER A 345 -24.72 -6.56 7.43
CA SER A 345 -23.87 -7.55 8.08
C SER A 345 -22.65 -7.84 7.21
N TRP A 346 -21.60 -8.37 7.83
CA TRP A 346 -20.40 -8.77 7.09
C TRP A 346 -20.71 -9.79 5.99
N GLN A 347 -21.59 -10.76 6.23
CA GLN A 347 -21.99 -11.76 5.23
C GLN A 347 -22.74 -11.15 4.05
N GLU A 348 -23.69 -10.24 4.30
CA GLU A 348 -24.41 -9.55 3.22
C GLU A 348 -23.46 -8.74 2.34
N GLU A 349 -22.53 -8.03 2.97
CA GLU A 349 -21.53 -7.23 2.26
C GLU A 349 -20.57 -8.10 1.44
N PHE A 350 -20.12 -9.24 2.00
CA PHE A 350 -19.30 -10.21 1.28
C PHE A 350 -20.01 -10.74 0.03
N ILE A 351 -21.28 -11.14 0.16
CA ILE A 351 -22.07 -11.64 -0.97
C ILE A 351 -22.25 -10.54 -2.03
N ARG A 352 -22.58 -9.31 -1.62
CA ARG A 352 -22.76 -8.17 -2.52
C ARG A 352 -21.49 -7.88 -3.31
N LEU A 353 -20.36 -7.70 -2.63
CA LEU A 353 -19.08 -7.40 -3.28
C LEU A 353 -18.60 -8.52 -4.19
N LYS A 354 -18.80 -9.78 -3.79
CA LYS A 354 -18.52 -10.92 -4.66
C LYS A 354 -19.34 -10.84 -5.94
N GLY A 355 -20.65 -10.57 -5.84
CA GLY A 355 -21.53 -10.39 -6.98
C GLY A 355 -21.09 -9.23 -7.90
N GLU A 356 -20.71 -8.09 -7.31
CA GLU A 356 -20.18 -6.95 -8.08
C GLU A 356 -18.88 -7.32 -8.80
N ILE A 357 -17.91 -7.94 -8.11
CA ILE A 357 -16.64 -8.38 -8.73
C ILE A 357 -16.89 -9.38 -9.87
N ASP A 358 -17.82 -10.32 -9.68
CA ASP A 358 -18.14 -11.31 -10.72
C ASP A 358 -18.80 -10.67 -11.95
N SER A 359 -19.67 -9.66 -11.76
CA SER A 359 -20.27 -8.91 -12.88
C SER A 359 -19.23 -8.17 -13.73
N LEU A 360 -18.14 -7.69 -13.12
CA LEU A 360 -17.07 -6.99 -13.82
C LEU A 360 -16.31 -7.87 -14.83
N LYS A 361 -16.36 -9.20 -14.71
CA LYS A 361 -15.73 -10.11 -15.66
C LYS A 361 -16.41 -10.09 -17.03
N SER A 362 -17.69 -9.73 -17.06
CA SER A 362 -18.50 -9.62 -18.28
C SER A 362 -18.65 -8.18 -18.80
N GLU A 363 -18.18 -7.18 -18.04
CA GLU A 363 -18.34 -5.78 -18.40
C GLU A 363 -17.07 -5.19 -18.99
N ASP A 364 -17.25 -4.24 -19.91
CA ASP A 364 -16.15 -3.36 -20.32
C ASP A 364 -15.88 -2.29 -19.24
N PHE A 365 -14.62 -1.91 -19.06
CA PHE A 365 -14.18 -0.86 -18.12
C PHE A 365 -14.16 0.52 -18.79
N SER A 366 -15.02 0.73 -19.80
CA SER A 366 -15.05 1.92 -20.66
C SER A 366 -15.35 3.21 -19.91
#